data_AF-A0A1I6CCE4-F1
#
_entry.id   AF-A0A1I6CCE4-F1
#
_cell.length_a   1.000
_cell.length_b   1.000
_cell.length_c   1.000
_cell.angle_alpha   90.00
_cell.angle_beta   90.00
_cell.angle_gamma   90.00
#
_symmetry.space_group_name_H-M   'P 1'
#
loop_
_entity.id
_entity.type
_entity.pdbx_description
1 polymer ?
#
loop_
_entity_poly.entity_id
_entity_poly.type
_entity_poly.pdbx_seq_one_letter_code
_entity_poly.pdbx_strand_id
1 'polypeptide(L)'
;MSKEKEKKSDKWIFLVALLFLLFFTIKCIVTSWWNIFIVIIILLTLWWNHRRKKQERSTWMGILLIIILLLLLLWRIVPCVIYEMGNFGLEEDAKDTLITNLENAEELDKEEEKQSKIEEEKRKIEEEKRQLEEQRKLEVEQRQLEEQRKLEEEQRKLAEQQAQQAAKAEKQKKAEQAAPAIDYSEDRDCSDFTHEGEATRFMKASISAGYGDHRLDRDGDGKACDD
;
A
#
# COMPACT_ATOMS: atom_id res chain seq x y z
N MET A 1 25.60 -83.08 -35.89
CA MET A 1 24.80 -82.74 -34.69
C MET A 1 24.27 -81.30 -34.65
N SER A 2 24.74 -80.34 -35.45
CA SER A 2 24.26 -78.93 -35.35
C SER A 2 22.92 -78.64 -36.05
N LYS A 3 22.56 -79.35 -37.14
CA LYS A 3 21.30 -79.07 -37.89
C LYS A 3 20.02 -79.48 -37.15
N GLU A 4 20.13 -80.32 -36.11
CA GLU A 4 18.95 -80.80 -35.38
C GLU A 4 18.53 -79.84 -34.25
N LYS A 5 19.46 -79.01 -33.76
CA LYS A 5 19.18 -77.98 -32.74
C LYS A 5 18.49 -76.76 -33.33
N GLU A 6 18.78 -76.42 -34.58
CA GLU A 6 18.22 -75.24 -35.28
C GLU A 6 16.70 -75.40 -35.51
N LYS A 7 16.26 -76.57 -36.00
CA LYS A 7 14.83 -76.89 -36.19
C LYS A 7 14.00 -76.90 -34.91
N LYS A 8 14.64 -77.06 -33.74
CA LYS A 8 13.94 -77.04 -32.45
C LYS A 8 13.65 -75.60 -32.01
N SER A 9 14.55 -74.66 -32.31
CA SER A 9 14.39 -73.24 -31.96
C SER A 9 13.24 -72.58 -32.72
N ASP A 10 13.10 -72.86 -34.02
CA ASP A 10 12.04 -72.24 -34.84
C ASP A 10 10.64 -72.63 -34.35
N LYS A 11 10.45 -73.89 -33.95
CA LYS A 11 9.17 -74.35 -33.39
C LYS A 11 8.84 -73.66 -32.07
N TRP A 12 9.85 -73.37 -31.24
CA TRP A 12 9.67 -72.64 -30.00
C TRP A 12 9.34 -71.17 -30.25
N ILE A 13 9.98 -70.53 -31.22
CA ILE A 13 9.69 -69.15 -31.60
C ILE A 13 8.27 -69.04 -32.16
N PHE A 14 7.86 -69.97 -33.04
CA PHE A 14 6.48 -70.01 -33.54
C PHE A 14 5.46 -70.27 -32.43
N LEU A 15 5.77 -71.15 -31.47
CA LEU A 15 4.88 -71.45 -30.36
C LEU A 15 4.75 -70.28 -29.38
N VAL A 16 5.84 -69.54 -29.13
CA VAL A 16 5.83 -68.32 -28.31
C VAL A 16 5.08 -67.19 -29.03
N ALA A 17 5.30 -67.02 -30.33
CA ALA A 17 4.56 -66.05 -31.14
C ALA A 17 3.05 -66.37 -31.18
N LEU A 18 2.69 -67.65 -31.32
CA LEU A 18 1.31 -68.11 -31.27
C LEU A 18 0.67 -67.84 -29.90
N LEU A 19 1.39 -68.16 -28.81
CA LEU A 19 0.93 -67.87 -27.45
C LEU A 19 0.77 -66.37 -27.18
N PHE A 20 1.67 -65.55 -27.71
CA PHE A 20 1.60 -64.09 -27.57
C PHE A 20 0.40 -63.51 -28.32
N LEU A 21 0.16 -63.95 -29.56
CA LEU A 21 -1.03 -63.56 -30.32
C LEU A 21 -2.32 -64.06 -29.64
N LEU A 22 -2.30 -65.27 -29.08
CA LEU A 22 -3.43 -65.81 -28.32
C LEU A 22 -3.68 -65.00 -27.04
N PHE A 23 -2.63 -64.57 -26.33
CA PHE A 23 -2.76 -63.73 -25.14
C PHE A 23 -3.25 -62.32 -25.49
N PHE A 24 -2.77 -61.74 -26.59
CA PHE A 24 -3.19 -60.42 -27.06
C PHE A 24 -4.64 -60.44 -27.52
N THR A 25 -5.04 -61.46 -28.27
CA THR A 25 -6.45 -61.67 -28.62
C THR A 25 -7.31 -61.90 -27.38
N ILE A 26 -6.88 -62.70 -26.40
CA ILE A 26 -7.60 -62.85 -25.12
C ILE A 26 -7.70 -61.51 -24.38
N LYS A 27 -6.65 -60.69 -24.33
CA LYS A 27 -6.74 -59.38 -23.68
C LYS A 27 -7.70 -58.44 -24.41
N CYS A 28 -7.69 -58.42 -25.73
CA CYS A 28 -8.66 -57.69 -26.54
C CYS A 28 -10.09 -58.24 -26.37
N ILE A 29 -10.23 -59.54 -26.10
CA ILE A 29 -11.51 -60.19 -25.79
C ILE A 29 -12.03 -59.80 -24.40
N VAL A 30 -11.16 -59.75 -23.40
CA VAL A 30 -11.53 -59.47 -22.00
C VAL A 30 -11.81 -57.98 -21.75
N THR A 31 -11.17 -57.08 -22.50
CA THR A 31 -11.32 -55.62 -22.32
C THR A 31 -12.54 -55.02 -23.02
N SER A 32 -13.16 -55.72 -23.96
CA SER A 32 -14.39 -55.27 -24.61
C SER A 32 -15.55 -56.17 -24.20
N TRP A 33 -16.45 -55.66 -23.35
CA TRP A 33 -17.75 -56.31 -23.06
C TRP A 33 -18.51 -56.68 -24.34
N TRP A 34 -18.23 -56.00 -25.46
CA TRP A 34 -18.68 -56.33 -26.81
C TRP A 34 -18.30 -57.72 -27.33
N ASN A 35 -17.15 -58.28 -26.94
CA ASN A 35 -16.79 -59.66 -27.32
C ASN A 35 -17.61 -60.69 -26.56
N ILE A 36 -17.99 -60.40 -25.31
CA ILE A 36 -18.96 -61.23 -24.56
C ILE A 36 -20.31 -61.19 -25.29
N PHE A 37 -20.76 -60.03 -25.77
CA PHE A 37 -21.96 -59.94 -26.61
C PHE A 37 -21.86 -60.74 -27.91
N ILE A 38 -20.72 -60.69 -28.61
CA ILE A 38 -20.50 -61.50 -29.83
C ILE A 38 -20.57 -63.00 -29.51
N VAL A 39 -19.92 -63.45 -28.43
CA VAL A 39 -19.97 -64.86 -28.01
C VAL A 39 -21.39 -65.27 -27.62
N ILE A 40 -22.13 -64.45 -26.88
CA ILE A 40 -23.54 -64.70 -26.54
C ILE A 40 -24.40 -64.80 -27.79
N ILE A 41 -24.21 -63.91 -28.77
CA ILE A 41 -24.96 -63.93 -30.04
C ILE A 41 -24.62 -65.19 -30.84
N ILE A 42 -23.35 -65.62 -30.90
CA ILE A 42 -22.95 -66.87 -31.55
C ILE A 42 -23.61 -68.06 -30.85
N LEU A 43 -23.59 -68.11 -29.51
CA LEU A 43 -24.26 -69.17 -28.74
C LEU A 43 -25.77 -69.16 -28.96
N LEU A 44 -26.42 -67.99 -29.02
CA LEU A 44 -27.85 -67.87 -29.34
C LEU A 44 -28.14 -68.33 -30.77
N THR A 45 -27.26 -68.07 -31.73
CA THR A 45 -27.40 -68.50 -33.13
C THR A 45 -27.23 -70.01 -33.26
N LEU A 46 -26.24 -70.59 -32.56
CA LEU A 46 -26.04 -72.04 -32.49
C LEU A 46 -27.20 -72.73 -31.77
N TRP A 47 -27.66 -72.18 -30.65
CA TRP A 47 -28.81 -72.68 -29.91
C TRP A 47 -30.10 -72.59 -30.73
N TRP A 48 -30.29 -71.49 -31.47
CA TRP A 48 -31.40 -71.32 -32.40
C TRP A 48 -31.34 -72.35 -33.54
N ASN A 49 -30.18 -72.56 -34.16
CA ASN A 49 -30.00 -73.58 -35.19
C ASN A 49 -30.25 -74.99 -34.65
N HIS A 50 -29.78 -75.28 -33.44
CA HIS A 50 -30.04 -76.56 -32.78
C HIS A 50 -31.52 -76.76 -32.46
N ARG A 51 -32.20 -75.73 -31.94
CA ARG A 51 -33.64 -75.75 -31.63
C ARG A 51 -34.49 -75.84 -32.89
N ARG A 52 -34.07 -75.17 -33.96
CA ARG A 52 -34.70 -75.20 -35.28
C ARG A 52 -34.63 -76.58 -35.94
N LYS A 53 -33.57 -77.36 -35.69
CA LYS A 53 -33.52 -78.75 -36.16
C LYS A 53 -34.68 -79.62 -35.60
N LYS A 54 -35.34 -79.16 -34.54
CA LYS A 54 -36.49 -79.82 -33.91
C LYS A 54 -37.85 -79.19 -34.25
N GLN A 55 -37.87 -78.03 -34.91
CA GLN A 55 -39.09 -77.30 -35.27
C GLN A 55 -38.84 -76.54 -36.57
N GLU A 56 -39.52 -76.91 -37.66
CA GLU A 56 -39.42 -76.36 -39.03
C GLU A 56 -39.78 -74.86 -39.12
N ARG A 57 -39.06 -73.98 -38.42
CA ARG A 57 -39.24 -72.53 -38.50
C ARG A 57 -38.33 -71.90 -39.54
N SER A 58 -38.71 -70.71 -40.00
CA SER A 58 -38.12 -69.98 -41.13
C SER A 58 -36.64 -69.61 -40.96
N THR A 59 -35.89 -69.62 -42.07
CA THR A 59 -34.45 -69.28 -42.20
C THR A 59 -34.15 -67.80 -41.97
N TRP A 60 -35.17 -66.94 -42.11
CA TRP A 60 -35.00 -65.50 -42.19
C TRP A 60 -34.39 -64.86 -40.95
N MET A 61 -34.74 -65.33 -39.75
CA MET A 61 -34.17 -64.82 -38.49
C MET A 61 -32.67 -65.10 -38.35
N GLY A 62 -32.19 -66.22 -38.90
CA GLY A 62 -30.76 -66.56 -38.86
C GLY A 62 -29.93 -65.65 -39.77
N ILE A 63 -30.44 -65.34 -40.97
CA ILE A 63 -29.78 -64.44 -41.92
C ILE A 63 -29.71 -63.02 -41.34
N LEU A 64 -30.78 -62.55 -40.71
CA LEU A 64 -30.84 -61.24 -40.09
C LEU A 64 -29.79 -61.09 -38.96
N LEU A 65 -29.59 -62.13 -38.14
CA LEU A 65 -28.55 -62.14 -37.11
C LEU A 65 -27.13 -62.09 -37.69
N ILE A 66 -26.87 -62.78 -38.81
CA ILE A 66 -25.56 -62.77 -39.47
C ILE A 66 -25.26 -61.37 -40.04
N ILE A 67 -26.25 -60.70 -40.63
CA ILE A 67 -26.09 -59.34 -41.16
C ILE A 67 -25.78 -58.34 -40.04
N ILE A 68 -26.50 -58.43 -38.91
CA ILE A 68 -26.20 -57.60 -37.73
C ILE A 68 -24.77 -57.83 -37.23
N LEU A 69 -24.32 -59.08 -37.20
CA LEU A 69 -22.95 -59.42 -36.81
C LEU A 69 -21.91 -58.78 -37.72
N LEU A 70 -22.11 -58.81 -39.05
CA LEU A 70 -21.21 -58.17 -40.01
C LEU A 70 -21.17 -56.65 -39.88
N LEU A 71 -22.32 -56.01 -39.64
CA LEU A 71 -22.41 -54.56 -39.43
C LEU A 71 -21.67 -54.12 -38.16
N LEU A 72 -21.79 -54.88 -37.06
CA LEU A 72 -21.06 -54.61 -35.82
C LEU A 72 -19.54 -54.79 -36.01
N LEU A 73 -19.12 -55.78 -36.81
CA LEU A 73 -17.72 -56.02 -37.14
C LEU A 73 -17.12 -54.86 -37.95
N LEU A 74 -17.84 -54.38 -38.97
CA LEU A 74 -17.47 -53.20 -39.75
C LEU A 74 -17.35 -51.96 -38.86
N TRP A 75 -18.34 -51.72 -37.99
CA TRP A 75 -18.31 -50.60 -37.05
C TRP A 75 -17.12 -50.67 -36.09
N ARG A 76 -16.63 -51.87 -35.75
CA ARG A 76 -15.48 -52.05 -34.86
C ARG A 76 -14.13 -51.87 -35.56
N ILE A 77 -14.02 -52.32 -36.81
CA ILE A 77 -12.79 -52.24 -37.61
C ILE A 77 -12.51 -50.79 -38.02
N VAL A 78 -13.52 -50.02 -38.38
CA VAL A 78 -13.37 -48.65 -38.89
C VAL A 78 -12.63 -47.71 -37.91
N PRO A 79 -13.00 -47.62 -36.61
CA PRO A 79 -12.25 -46.83 -35.64
C PRO A 79 -10.83 -47.37 -35.44
N CYS A 80 -10.63 -48.69 -35.45
CA CYS A 80 -9.32 -49.28 -35.24
C CYS A 80 -8.32 -48.89 -36.35
N VAL A 81 -8.79 -48.92 -37.61
CA VAL A 81 -7.99 -48.50 -38.77
C VAL A 81 -7.78 -46.99 -38.81
N ILE A 82 -8.75 -46.18 -38.39
CA ILE A 82 -8.62 -44.71 -38.31
C ILE A 82 -7.58 -44.30 -37.25
N TYR A 83 -7.57 -44.94 -36.08
CA TYR A 83 -6.57 -44.65 -35.04
C TYR A 83 -5.14 -45.00 -35.48
N GLU A 84 -4.96 -46.02 -36.32
CA GLU A 84 -3.65 -46.45 -36.80
C GLU A 84 -3.13 -45.59 -37.97
N MET A 85 -4.02 -45.01 -38.79
CA MET A 85 -3.65 -44.03 -39.82
C MET A 85 -3.53 -42.58 -39.31
N GLY A 86 -4.08 -42.25 -38.14
CA GLY A 86 -4.00 -40.91 -37.53
C GLY A 86 -2.64 -40.55 -36.93
N ASN A 87 -1.72 -41.52 -36.80
CA ASN A 87 -0.43 -41.31 -36.12
C ASN A 87 0.71 -40.83 -37.05
N PHE A 88 0.41 -40.52 -38.32
CA PHE A 88 1.41 -40.05 -39.31
C PHE A 88 1.52 -38.51 -39.39
N GLY A 89 0.72 -37.74 -38.62
CA GLY A 89 0.73 -36.26 -38.58
C GLY A 89 1.50 -35.64 -37.41
N LEU A 90 2.06 -36.45 -36.50
CA LEU A 90 2.60 -35.98 -35.21
C LEU A 90 3.93 -35.19 -35.28
N GLU A 91 4.52 -34.98 -36.45
CA GLU A 91 5.80 -34.27 -36.58
C GLU A 91 5.65 -32.78 -36.97
N GLU A 92 4.56 -32.39 -37.63
CA GLU A 92 4.28 -30.97 -37.97
C GLU A 92 3.63 -30.23 -36.79
N ASP A 93 2.63 -30.84 -36.13
CA ASP A 93 1.93 -30.23 -34.98
C ASP A 93 2.87 -29.95 -33.77
N ALA A 94 3.92 -30.76 -33.61
CA ALA A 94 4.90 -30.58 -32.54
C ALA A 94 5.80 -29.36 -32.76
N LYS A 95 6.12 -29.01 -34.01
CA LYS A 95 6.94 -27.84 -34.34
C LYS A 95 6.14 -26.56 -34.19
N ASP A 96 4.89 -26.56 -34.66
CA ASP A 96 4.00 -25.39 -34.52
C ASP A 96 3.72 -25.09 -33.04
N THR A 97 3.46 -26.13 -32.22
CA THR A 97 3.30 -25.97 -30.77
C THR A 97 4.58 -25.41 -30.10
N LEU A 98 5.77 -25.82 -30.55
CA LEU A 98 7.04 -25.33 -30.01
C LEU A 98 7.27 -23.85 -30.35
N ILE A 99 6.96 -23.45 -31.59
CA ILE A 99 7.09 -22.06 -32.06
C ILE A 99 6.14 -21.15 -31.28
N THR A 100 4.86 -21.52 -31.12
CA THR A 100 3.89 -20.74 -30.34
C THR A 100 4.31 -20.59 -28.88
N ASN A 101 4.89 -21.62 -28.26
CA ASN A 101 5.38 -21.53 -26.88
C ASN A 101 6.59 -20.59 -26.74
N LEU A 102 7.48 -20.56 -27.74
CA LEU A 102 8.62 -19.63 -27.78
C LEU A 102 8.15 -18.18 -27.96
N GLU A 103 7.19 -17.93 -28.85
CA GLU A 103 6.61 -16.60 -29.07
C GLU A 103 5.93 -16.07 -27.80
N ASN A 104 5.13 -16.90 -27.13
CA ASN A 104 4.49 -16.54 -25.87
C ASN A 104 5.51 -16.27 -24.74
N ALA A 105 6.62 -17.01 -24.69
CA ALA A 105 7.68 -16.78 -23.71
C ALA A 105 8.40 -15.43 -23.94
N GLU A 106 8.69 -15.08 -25.21
CA GLU A 106 9.27 -13.78 -25.52
C GLU A 106 8.33 -12.61 -25.22
N GLU A 107 7.02 -12.78 -25.40
CA GLU A 107 6.04 -11.76 -25.03
C GLU A 107 5.95 -11.58 -23.51
N LEU A 108 5.95 -12.68 -22.75
CA LEU A 108 6.00 -12.65 -21.29
C LEU A 108 7.24 -11.92 -20.77
N ASP A 109 8.43 -12.24 -21.30
CA ASP A 109 9.68 -11.57 -20.91
C ASP A 109 9.63 -10.06 -21.19
N LYS A 110 9.05 -9.65 -22.33
CA LYS A 110 8.85 -8.23 -22.68
C LYS A 110 7.85 -7.54 -21.77
N GLU A 111 6.80 -8.23 -21.32
CA GLU A 111 5.83 -7.70 -20.37
C GLU A 111 6.42 -7.56 -18.97
N GLU A 112 7.19 -8.55 -18.49
CA GLU A 112 7.88 -8.48 -17.20
C GLU A 112 8.90 -7.34 -17.18
N GLU A 113 9.66 -7.14 -18.26
CA GLU A 113 10.60 -6.02 -18.36
C GLU A 113 9.88 -4.66 -18.31
N LYS A 114 8.74 -4.53 -19.00
CA LYS A 114 7.90 -3.32 -18.95
C LYS A 114 7.33 -3.09 -17.54
N GLN A 115 6.84 -4.14 -16.89
CA GLN A 115 6.32 -4.04 -15.53
C GLN A 115 7.42 -3.62 -14.54
N SER A 116 8.62 -4.20 -14.66
CA SER A 116 9.78 -3.82 -13.85
C SER A 116 10.14 -2.35 -14.02
N LYS A 117 10.14 -1.83 -15.26
CA LYS A 117 10.41 -0.41 -15.54
C LYS A 117 9.35 0.52 -14.95
N ILE A 118 8.07 0.16 -15.09
CA ILE A 118 6.95 0.92 -14.51
C ILE A 118 7.04 0.93 -12.98
N GLU A 119 7.40 -0.20 -12.37
CA GLU A 119 7.55 -0.27 -10.91
C GLU A 119 8.73 0.56 -10.42
N GLU A 120 9.88 0.51 -11.10
CA GLU A 120 11.03 1.35 -10.78
C GLU A 120 10.70 2.85 -10.89
N GLU A 121 9.98 3.27 -11.93
CA GLU A 121 9.53 4.65 -12.11
C GLU A 121 8.55 5.08 -11.01
N LYS A 122 7.60 4.21 -10.62
CA LYS A 122 6.71 4.45 -9.49
C LYS A 122 7.46 4.65 -8.19
N ARG A 123 8.49 3.84 -7.91
CA ARG A 123 9.33 3.99 -6.72
C ARG A 123 10.08 5.32 -6.72
N LYS A 124 10.63 5.75 -7.86
CA LYS A 124 11.29 7.05 -8.01
C LYS A 124 10.33 8.21 -7.75
N ILE A 125 9.13 8.17 -8.32
CA ILE A 125 8.09 9.19 -8.09
C ILE A 125 7.66 9.23 -6.61
N GLU A 126 7.53 8.08 -5.95
CA GLU A 126 7.17 8.02 -4.53
C GLU A 126 8.28 8.56 -3.62
N GLU A 127 9.54 8.27 -3.94
CA GLU A 127 10.70 8.82 -3.23
C GLU A 127 10.79 10.34 -3.40
N GLU A 128 10.63 10.85 -4.61
CA GLU A 128 10.61 12.30 -4.89
C GLU A 128 9.46 13.00 -4.15
N LYS A 129 8.26 12.40 -4.11
CA LYS A 129 7.14 12.92 -3.32
C LYS A 129 7.44 12.98 -1.82
N ARG A 130 8.10 11.95 -1.27
CA ARG A 130 8.50 11.93 0.14
C ARG A 130 9.52 13.02 0.44
N GLN A 131 10.53 13.17 -0.42
CA GLN A 131 11.53 14.24 -0.29
C GLN A 131 10.90 15.63 -0.38
N LEU A 132 9.96 15.85 -1.30
CA LEU A 132 9.26 17.12 -1.43
C LEU A 132 8.36 17.42 -0.22
N GLU A 133 7.69 16.42 0.34
CA GLU A 133 6.89 16.60 1.56
C GLU A 133 7.76 16.95 2.77
N GLU A 134 8.90 16.27 2.93
CA GLU A 134 9.87 16.56 3.99
C GLU A 134 10.46 17.96 3.84
N GLN A 135 10.82 18.36 2.62
CA GLN A 135 11.31 19.71 2.33
C GLN A 135 10.26 20.78 2.65
N ARG A 136 8.98 20.54 2.36
CA ARG A 136 7.88 21.44 2.73
C ARG A 136 7.69 21.53 4.24
N LYS A 137 7.82 20.42 4.98
CA LYS A 137 7.75 20.43 6.45
C LYS A 137 8.87 21.27 7.04
N LEU A 138 10.10 21.10 6.56
CA LEU A 138 11.25 21.89 6.98
C LEU A 138 11.08 23.38 6.65
N GLU A 139 10.55 23.72 5.47
CA GLU A 139 10.28 25.12 5.10
C GLU A 139 9.21 25.76 6.00
N VAL A 140 8.14 25.04 6.33
CA VAL A 140 7.09 25.53 7.25
C VAL A 140 7.65 25.72 8.66
N GLU A 141 8.44 24.77 9.16
CA GLU A 141 9.07 24.86 10.48
C GLU A 141 10.06 26.04 10.55
N GLN A 142 10.86 26.25 9.51
CA GLN A 142 11.76 27.41 9.42
C GLN A 142 10.99 28.74 9.43
N ARG A 143 9.88 28.83 8.69
CA ARG A 143 9.03 30.04 8.69
C ARG A 143 8.42 30.30 10.06
N GLN A 144 7.92 29.26 10.74
CA GLN A 144 7.37 29.38 12.09
C GLN A 144 8.44 29.82 13.10
N LEU A 145 9.66 29.30 13.00
CA LEU A 145 10.76 29.69 13.85
C LEU A 145 11.20 31.15 13.58
N GLU A 146 11.23 31.57 12.32
CA GLU A 146 11.53 32.97 11.96
C GLU A 146 10.46 33.93 12.47
N GLU A 147 9.18 33.56 12.36
CA GLU A 147 8.05 34.34 12.87
C GLU A 147 8.08 34.45 14.40
N GLN A 148 8.35 33.35 15.11
CA GLN A 148 8.55 33.37 16.57
C GLN A 148 9.71 34.29 16.97
N ARG A 149 10.85 34.23 16.28
CA ARG A 149 11.99 35.12 16.56
C ARG A 149 11.65 36.59 16.36
N LYS A 150 10.91 36.93 15.30
CA LYS A 150 10.45 38.31 15.06
C LYS A 150 9.53 38.78 16.19
N LEU A 151 8.61 37.93 16.63
CA LEU A 151 7.67 38.26 17.70
C LEU A 151 8.37 38.42 19.06
N GLU A 152 9.36 37.58 19.35
CA GLU A 152 10.20 37.69 20.56
C GLU A 152 11.07 38.96 20.52
N GLU A 153 11.65 39.31 19.37
CA GLU A 153 12.43 40.54 19.22
C GLU A 153 11.55 41.79 19.39
N GLU A 154 10.33 41.78 18.85
CA GLU A 154 9.36 42.87 19.02
C GLU A 154 8.92 43.02 20.49
N GLN A 155 8.62 41.92 21.17
CA GLN A 155 8.31 41.93 22.61
C GLN A 155 9.48 42.48 23.43
N ARG A 156 10.72 42.10 23.10
CA ARG A 156 11.91 42.60 23.80
C ARG A 156 12.10 44.10 23.60
N LYS A 157 11.89 44.60 22.37
CA LYS A 157 11.92 46.04 22.07
C LYS A 157 10.83 46.80 22.84
N LEU A 158 9.61 46.26 22.90
CA LEU A 158 8.52 46.87 23.64
C LEU A 158 8.81 46.91 25.15
N ALA A 159 9.32 45.82 25.72
CA ALA A 159 9.73 45.76 27.13
C ALA A 159 10.86 46.74 27.45
N GLU A 160 11.84 46.89 26.56
CA GLU A 160 12.93 47.86 26.73
C GLU A 160 12.42 49.30 26.64
N GLN A 161 11.53 49.62 25.71
CA GLN A 161 10.89 50.94 25.62
C GLN A 161 10.08 51.26 26.88
N GLN A 162 9.30 50.31 27.38
CA GLN A 162 8.54 50.48 28.63
C GLN A 162 9.46 50.71 29.83
N ALA A 163 10.57 49.96 29.95
CA ALA A 163 11.55 50.15 31.01
C ALA A 163 12.22 51.55 30.93
N GLN A 164 12.56 52.01 29.73
CA GLN A 164 13.12 53.35 29.53
C GLN A 164 12.11 54.45 29.87
N GLN A 165 10.83 54.29 29.50
CA GLN A 165 9.77 55.24 29.85
C GLN A 165 9.53 55.28 31.36
N ALA A 166 9.47 54.11 32.02
CA ALA A 166 9.33 54.03 33.47
C ALA A 166 10.50 54.70 34.20
N ALA A 167 11.74 54.47 33.75
CA ALA A 167 12.93 55.11 34.32
C ALA A 167 12.92 56.65 34.14
N LYS A 168 12.44 57.15 32.99
CA LYS A 168 12.26 58.60 32.77
C LYS A 168 11.19 59.19 33.68
N ALA A 169 10.05 58.50 33.83
CA ALA A 169 8.97 58.94 34.72
C ALA A 169 9.42 58.95 36.19
N GLU A 170 10.20 57.97 36.64
CA GLU A 170 10.75 57.94 38.00
C GLU A 170 11.75 59.09 38.23
N LYS A 171 12.61 59.39 37.25
CA LYS A 171 13.52 60.55 37.31
C LYS A 171 12.77 61.88 37.38
N GLN A 172 11.69 62.03 36.61
CA GLN A 172 10.83 63.21 36.68
C GLN A 172 10.17 63.35 38.04
N LYS A 173 9.60 62.26 38.59
CA LYS A 173 9.03 62.27 39.95
C LYS A 173 10.06 62.63 41.02
N LYS A 174 11.29 62.13 40.93
CA LYS A 174 12.39 62.50 41.85
C LYS A 174 12.82 63.95 41.69
N ALA A 175 12.85 64.49 40.47
CA ALA A 175 13.17 65.90 40.23
C ALA A 175 12.07 66.85 40.75
N GLU A 176 10.80 66.46 40.63
CA GLU A 176 9.66 67.24 41.11
C GLU A 176 9.51 67.18 42.64
N GLN A 177 9.97 66.09 43.27
CA GLN A 177 10.08 65.98 44.73
C GLN A 177 11.36 66.61 45.30
N ALA A 178 12.36 66.91 44.47
CA ALA A 178 13.53 67.70 44.83
C ALA A 178 13.23 69.21 44.69
N ALA A 179 12.19 69.69 45.38
CA ALA A 179 12.13 71.11 45.70
C ALA A 179 13.39 71.46 46.53
N PRO A 180 14.01 72.64 46.32
CA PRO A 180 15.18 73.02 47.10
C PRO A 180 14.82 72.93 48.59
N ALA A 181 15.66 72.25 49.37
CA ALA A 181 15.52 72.23 50.82
C ALA A 181 15.66 73.66 51.32
N ILE A 182 14.53 74.33 51.54
CA ILE A 182 14.50 75.66 52.15
C ILE A 182 14.90 75.46 53.59
N ASP A 183 15.99 76.11 54.00
CA ASP A 183 16.42 76.11 55.38
C ASP A 183 15.49 77.02 56.19
N TYR A 184 14.61 76.39 56.98
CA TYR A 184 13.66 77.08 57.85
C TYR A 184 14.28 77.50 59.19
N SER A 185 15.59 77.29 59.41
CA SER A 185 16.25 77.77 60.63
C SER A 185 16.60 79.26 60.59
N GLU A 186 16.68 79.85 59.40
CA GLU A 186 16.89 81.28 59.22
C GLU A 186 15.57 82.04 59.45
N ASP A 187 15.61 83.05 60.31
CA ASP A 187 14.48 83.96 60.50
C ASP A 187 14.34 84.85 59.26
N ARG A 188 13.14 84.91 58.71
CA ARG A 188 12.82 85.71 57.52
C ARG A 188 11.80 86.77 57.90
N ASP A 189 11.98 87.97 57.39
CA ASP A 189 11.07 89.09 57.65
C ASP A 189 10.16 89.33 56.44
N CYS A 190 9.07 90.07 56.63
CA CYS A 190 8.13 90.41 55.56
C CYS A 190 8.77 91.12 54.35
N SER A 191 9.89 91.81 54.56
CA SER A 191 10.65 92.49 53.50
C SER A 191 11.42 91.53 52.58
N ASP A 192 11.59 90.26 52.98
CA ASP A 192 12.30 89.24 52.20
C ASP A 192 11.41 88.62 51.11
N PHE A 193 10.09 88.84 51.17
CA PHE A 193 9.12 88.28 50.23
C PHE A 193 8.65 89.34 49.24
N THR A 194 8.56 88.96 47.97
CA THR A 194 8.25 89.90 46.88
C THR A 194 6.86 89.71 46.30
N HIS A 195 6.28 88.51 46.43
CA HIS A 195 4.99 88.16 45.86
C HIS A 195 3.93 87.90 46.93
N GLU A 196 2.70 88.36 46.69
CA GLU A 196 1.57 88.11 47.58
C GLU A 196 1.39 86.60 47.83
N GLY A 197 1.24 86.24 49.10
CA GLY A 197 1.07 84.85 49.55
C GLY A 197 2.33 84.00 49.56
N GLU A 198 3.51 84.53 49.20
CA GLU A 198 4.80 83.84 49.34
C GLU A 198 5.19 83.67 50.81
N ALA A 199 5.08 84.73 51.61
CA ALA A 199 5.29 84.72 53.05
C ALA A 199 4.37 83.70 53.74
N THR A 200 3.09 83.65 53.35
CA THR A 200 2.10 82.71 53.91
C THR A 200 2.44 81.25 53.58
N ARG A 201 2.98 80.98 52.38
CA ARG A 201 3.45 79.64 51.99
C ARG A 201 4.71 79.24 52.77
N PHE A 202 5.67 80.15 52.93
CA PHE A 202 6.89 79.92 53.71
C PHE A 202 6.56 79.66 55.19
N MET A 203 5.73 80.51 55.80
CA MET A 203 5.27 80.35 57.18
C MET A 203 4.60 78.99 57.39
N LYS A 204 3.63 78.61 56.55
CA LYS A 204 2.95 77.30 56.67
C LYS A 204 3.91 76.12 56.50
N ALA A 205 4.87 76.22 55.58
CA ALA A 205 5.87 75.20 55.37
C ALA A 205 6.84 75.09 56.58
N SER A 206 7.24 76.23 57.15
CA SER A 206 8.08 76.30 58.35
C SER A 206 7.40 75.74 59.59
N ILE A 207 6.14 76.10 59.83
CA ILE A 207 5.30 75.54 60.92
C ILE A 207 5.20 74.02 60.75
N SER A 208 4.93 73.53 59.53
CA SER A 208 4.87 72.10 59.22
C SER A 208 6.21 71.38 59.42
N ALA A 209 7.33 72.10 59.28
CA ALA A 209 8.67 71.60 59.54
C ALA A 209 9.12 71.74 61.01
N GLY A 210 8.31 72.39 61.87
CA GLY A 210 8.55 72.53 63.31
C GLY A 210 9.38 73.76 63.73
N TYR A 211 9.63 74.70 62.82
CA TYR A 211 10.45 75.90 63.09
C TYR A 211 9.63 77.12 63.54
N GLY A 212 8.29 77.07 63.43
CA GLY A 212 7.38 78.11 63.94
C GLY A 212 6.94 79.11 62.86
N ASP A 213 6.33 80.22 63.29
CA ASP A 213 5.74 81.23 62.41
C ASP A 213 6.72 82.33 61.94
N HIS A 214 7.97 82.32 62.43
CA HIS A 214 8.99 83.34 62.15
C HIS A 214 8.51 84.78 62.42
N ARG A 215 7.53 84.98 63.30
CA ARG A 215 6.92 86.29 63.59
C ARG A 215 6.31 86.97 62.35
N LEU A 216 6.04 86.19 61.30
CA LEU A 216 5.46 86.68 60.05
C LEU A 216 3.95 86.92 60.16
N ASP A 217 3.28 86.25 61.11
CA ASP A 217 1.85 86.39 61.41
C ASP A 217 1.70 87.00 62.81
N ARG A 218 1.63 88.33 62.85
CA ARG A 218 1.67 89.10 64.10
C ARG A 218 0.33 89.09 64.84
N ASP A 219 -0.78 88.99 64.12
CA ASP A 219 -2.14 89.02 64.64
C ASP A 219 -2.76 87.61 64.77
N GLY A 220 -2.12 86.59 64.21
CA GLY A 220 -2.48 85.18 64.36
C GLY A 220 -3.65 84.75 63.48
N ASP A 221 -3.90 85.45 62.37
CA ASP A 221 -5.04 85.20 61.49
C ASP A 221 -4.77 84.08 60.46
N GLY A 222 -3.54 83.56 60.42
CA GLY A 222 -3.10 82.51 59.51
C GLY A 222 -2.61 83.02 58.15
N LYS A 223 -2.42 84.33 58.00
CA LYS A 223 -1.78 84.98 56.87
C LYS A 223 -0.56 85.76 57.35
N ALA A 224 0.53 85.63 56.60
CA ALA A 224 1.76 86.32 56.92
C ALA A 224 1.81 87.69 56.24
N CYS A 225 2.28 88.70 56.97
CA CYS A 225 2.60 90.03 56.45
C CYS A 225 1.40 90.84 55.92
N ASP A 226 0.22 90.64 56.50
CA ASP A 226 -0.98 91.46 56.24
C ASP A 226 -0.90 92.75 57.09
N ASP A 227 -0.06 93.73 56.69
CA ASP A 227 0.04 95.08 57.27
C ASP A 227 -0.10 96.18 56.19
#